data_AF-A0A8S3E496-F1
#
_entry.id   AF-A0A8S3E496-F1
#
_cell.length_a   1.000
_cell.length_b   1.000
_cell.length_c   1.000
_cell.angle_alpha   90.00
_cell.angle_beta   90.00
_cell.angle_gamma   90.00
#
_symmetry.space_group_name_H-M   'P 1'
#
loop_
_entity.id
_entity.type
_entity.pdbx_description
1 polymer ?
#
loop_
_entity_poly.entity_id
_entity_poly.type
_entity_poly.pdbx_seq_one_letter_code
_entity_poly.pdbx_strand_id
1 'polypeptide(L)'
;LINSNVERTLDLVSHLPKEIISVTIENRGTKATRYYDYYVEPQHVNNVAYVGAVVKGKNNDDQGNLLIKQETTDKTKGAVYRIALPNDLRAGQTIALEIEVAHINALRLYPAEITQIERQLVLYKANPYYYSRYTTQKQKTTVTLPTDRAESYTQIPKPVAKSEQTITYGPYENVAALTRSEITLHYENNNPFLTVSNLNRWIEVSHWGNVAVEETIDMYHSGAKLKGPFSRLDFQRRPDSLSAVKTFKTSLPASARDIYYRDEIGNVSTSHVKEMQDQVEVEIRPRFPLFGGWRTHYMLGYNVPSYQYLFNKGNQYVLKMRLVDHVYDDQLLEQVTIRIVLPEHSRNIEFYPPPYGVERLP
;
A
#
# COMPACT_ATOMS: atom_id res chain seq x y z
N LEU A 1 -18.63 -22.12 10.45
CA LEU A 1 -17.38 -21.56 11.00
C LEU A 1 -17.73 -20.50 12.03
N ILE A 2 -16.90 -20.37 13.05
CA ILE A 2 -16.96 -19.32 14.06
C ILE A 2 -15.57 -18.71 14.21
N ASN A 3 -15.48 -17.41 14.47
CA ASN A 3 -14.21 -16.77 14.80
C ASN A 3 -14.03 -16.87 16.33
N SER A 4 -13.07 -17.67 16.79
CA SER A 4 -12.84 -17.88 18.23
C SER A 4 -12.08 -16.71 18.86
N ASN A 5 -11.09 -16.17 18.15
CA ASN A 5 -10.37 -14.95 18.53
C ASN A 5 -10.05 -14.12 17.29
N VAL A 6 -10.21 -12.80 17.40
CA VAL A 6 -9.81 -11.83 16.36
C VAL A 6 -9.00 -10.71 16.99
N GLU A 7 -7.76 -10.58 16.55
CA GLU A 7 -6.91 -9.43 16.87
C GLU A 7 -6.73 -8.62 15.60
N ARG A 8 -7.33 -7.42 15.58
CA ARG A 8 -7.27 -6.50 14.45
C ARG A 8 -6.34 -5.35 14.81
N THR A 9 -5.39 -5.04 13.94
CA THR A 9 -4.54 -3.86 14.03
C THR A 9 -4.83 -2.95 12.85
N LEU A 10 -5.17 -1.69 13.13
CA LEU A 10 -5.34 -0.61 12.16
C LEU A 10 -4.12 0.30 12.25
N ASP A 11 -3.18 0.13 11.33
CA ASP A 11 -2.02 0.98 11.21
C ASP A 11 -2.38 2.21 10.35
N LEU A 12 -2.37 3.37 11.00
CA LEU A 12 -2.72 4.67 10.42
C LEU A 12 -1.51 5.61 10.34
N VAL A 13 -0.28 5.07 10.43
CA VAL A 13 0.95 5.86 10.40
C VAL A 13 1.13 6.51 9.02
N SER A 14 1.07 5.73 7.95
CA SER A 14 1.22 6.23 6.57
C SER A 14 -0.07 6.90 6.04
N HIS A 15 -0.02 7.41 4.79
CA HIS A 15 -1.24 7.87 4.10
C HIS A 15 -2.15 6.71 3.64
N LEU A 16 -1.69 5.46 3.76
CA LEU A 16 -2.40 4.22 3.44
C LEU A 16 -2.79 3.52 4.74
N PRO A 17 -4.07 3.56 5.16
CA PRO A 17 -4.52 2.74 6.27
C PRO A 17 -4.31 1.25 5.96
N LYS A 18 -3.54 0.57 6.80
CA LYS A 18 -3.30 -0.88 6.70
C LYS A 18 -4.04 -1.58 7.82
N GLU A 19 -4.75 -2.63 7.48
CA GLU A 19 -5.46 -3.48 8.41
C GLU A 19 -4.80 -4.86 8.44
N ILE A 20 -4.31 -5.25 9.61
CA ILE A 20 -3.71 -6.56 9.86
C ILE A 20 -4.62 -7.31 10.83
N ILE A 21 -5.23 -8.40 10.37
CA ILE A 21 -6.20 -9.18 11.12
C ILE A 21 -5.62 -10.56 11.40
N SER A 22 -5.37 -10.86 12.66
CA SER A 22 -5.10 -12.20 13.11
C SER A 22 -6.41 -12.87 13.56
N VAL A 23 -6.92 -13.81 12.78
CA VAL A 23 -8.19 -14.51 13.06
C VAL A 23 -7.97 -16.00 13.28
N THR A 24 -8.41 -16.49 14.44
CA THR A 24 -8.50 -17.93 14.72
C THR A 24 -9.90 -18.42 14.37
N ILE A 25 -9.97 -19.32 13.40
CA ILE A 25 -11.20 -19.87 12.86
C ILE A 25 -11.39 -21.27 13.44
N GLU A 26 -12.61 -21.59 13.88
CA GLU A 26 -13.00 -22.92 14.35
C GLU A 26 -14.17 -23.45 13.51
N ASN A 27 -14.09 -24.72 13.08
CA ASN A 27 -15.21 -25.38 12.42
C ASN A 27 -16.11 -26.13 13.41
N ARG A 28 -17.14 -25.44 13.92
CA ARG A 28 -18.20 -26.07 14.74
C ARG A 28 -19.33 -26.73 13.94
N GLY A 29 -19.22 -26.76 12.60
CA GLY A 29 -20.19 -27.43 11.76
C GLY A 29 -19.93 -28.93 11.65
N THR A 30 -20.85 -29.65 11.01
CA THR A 30 -20.70 -31.09 10.72
C THR A 30 -19.94 -31.37 9.42
N LYS A 31 -19.89 -30.41 8.50
CA LYS A 31 -19.23 -30.55 7.19
C LYS A 31 -17.85 -29.90 7.22
N ALA A 32 -16.88 -30.55 6.56
CA ALA A 32 -15.58 -29.94 6.28
C ALA A 32 -15.74 -28.77 5.30
N THR A 33 -14.91 -27.74 5.44
CA THR A 33 -14.89 -26.58 4.52
C THR A 33 -13.47 -26.25 4.10
N ARG A 34 -13.32 -25.84 2.84
CA ARG A 34 -12.06 -25.42 2.26
C ARG A 34 -11.90 -23.90 2.17
N TYR A 35 -12.96 -23.15 2.46
CA TYR A 35 -12.99 -21.72 2.21
C TYR A 35 -13.37 -20.93 3.46
N TYR A 36 -12.73 -19.78 3.61
CA TYR A 36 -13.11 -18.72 4.54
C TYR A 36 -13.45 -17.47 3.72
N ASP A 37 -14.42 -16.67 4.18
CA ASP A 37 -14.88 -15.49 3.42
C ASP A 37 -14.60 -14.27 4.29
N TYR A 38 -13.71 -13.40 3.82
CA TYR A 38 -13.40 -12.10 4.40
C TYR A 38 -14.36 -11.04 3.82
N TYR A 39 -14.90 -10.19 4.69
CA TYR A 39 -15.91 -9.20 4.34
C TYR A 39 -15.34 -7.79 4.51
N VAL A 40 -15.39 -7.01 3.43
CA VAL A 40 -15.10 -5.58 3.45
C VAL A 40 -16.40 -4.82 3.59
N GLU A 41 -16.44 -3.86 4.52
CA GLU A 41 -17.60 -3.02 4.76
C GLU A 41 -17.91 -2.10 3.58
N PRO A 42 -19.20 -1.79 3.32
CA PRO A 42 -19.62 -0.88 2.26
C PRO A 42 -18.84 0.44 2.21
N GLN A 43 -18.53 1.00 3.38
CA GLN A 43 -17.83 2.28 3.50
C GLN A 43 -16.39 2.27 2.96
N HIS A 44 -15.76 1.10 2.83
CA HIS A 44 -14.37 0.95 2.38
C HIS A 44 -14.23 0.18 1.07
N VAL A 45 -15.33 -0.27 0.45
CA VAL A 45 -15.28 -1.10 -0.77
C VAL A 45 -14.48 -0.45 -1.89
N ASN A 46 -14.64 0.87 -2.10
CA ASN A 46 -13.94 1.59 -3.17
C ASN A 46 -12.50 1.99 -2.78
N ASN A 47 -12.10 1.71 -1.55
CA ASN A 47 -10.81 2.10 -1.01
C ASN A 47 -9.84 0.92 -0.91
N VAL A 48 -10.25 -0.32 -1.20
CA VAL A 48 -9.34 -1.48 -1.09
C VAL A 48 -8.40 -1.53 -2.29
N ALA A 49 -7.09 -1.50 -2.04
CA ALA A 49 -6.07 -1.67 -3.06
C ALA A 49 -5.45 -3.07 -3.05
N TYR A 50 -5.38 -3.71 -1.88
CA TYR A 50 -4.77 -5.03 -1.72
C TYR A 50 -5.47 -5.81 -0.61
N VAL A 51 -5.59 -7.13 -0.82
CA VAL A 51 -6.00 -8.10 0.19
C VAL A 51 -5.06 -9.29 0.07
N GLY A 52 -4.33 -9.59 1.14
CA GLY A 52 -3.46 -10.75 1.29
C GLY A 52 -3.90 -11.61 2.46
N ALA A 53 -3.57 -12.91 2.45
CA ALA A 53 -3.84 -13.80 3.56
C ALA A 53 -2.79 -14.90 3.64
N VAL A 54 -2.31 -15.17 4.84
CA VAL A 54 -1.35 -16.23 5.14
C VAL A 54 -1.79 -17.06 6.34
N VAL A 55 -1.26 -18.27 6.46
CA VAL A 55 -1.42 -19.06 7.69
C VAL A 55 -0.46 -18.53 8.75
N LYS A 56 -0.98 -18.16 9.93
CA LYS A 56 -0.17 -17.59 11.01
C LYS A 56 0.96 -18.54 11.40
N GLY A 57 2.20 -18.03 11.43
CA GLY A 57 3.39 -18.78 11.80
C GLY A 57 4.08 -19.52 10.65
N LYS A 58 3.65 -19.31 9.40
CA LYS A 58 4.29 -19.86 8.19
C LYS A 58 4.84 -18.76 7.25
N ASN A 59 5.23 -17.62 7.81
CA ASN A 59 5.50 -16.38 7.08
C ASN A 59 6.74 -16.38 6.14
N ASN A 60 7.52 -17.48 6.06
CA ASN A 60 8.84 -17.45 5.40
C ASN A 60 8.97 -18.27 4.10
N ASP A 61 7.96 -19.01 3.68
CA ASP A 61 7.98 -19.72 2.40
C ASP A 61 6.76 -19.30 1.58
N ASP A 62 6.90 -19.15 0.26
CA ASP A 62 5.79 -18.92 -0.70
C ASP A 62 4.61 -19.91 -0.51
N GLN A 63 4.81 -21.00 0.23
CA GLN A 63 3.80 -21.97 0.68
C GLN A 63 2.80 -21.44 1.72
N GLY A 64 3.06 -20.31 2.36
CA GLY A 64 2.17 -19.69 3.36
C GLY A 64 1.04 -18.85 2.76
N ASN A 65 1.23 -18.36 1.53
CA ASN A 65 0.29 -17.48 0.83
C ASN A 65 -0.97 -18.23 0.39
N LEU A 66 -2.13 -17.69 0.75
CA LEU A 66 -3.41 -18.27 0.40
C LEU A 66 -3.97 -17.64 -0.86
N LEU A 67 -4.63 -18.46 -1.69
CA LEU A 67 -5.31 -17.97 -2.87
C LEU A 67 -6.57 -17.21 -2.47
N ILE A 68 -6.71 -16.00 -2.98
CA ILE A 68 -7.83 -15.11 -2.71
C ILE A 68 -8.57 -14.83 -4.01
N LYS A 69 -9.89 -15.02 -3.98
CA LYS A 69 -10.77 -14.67 -5.08
C LYS A 69 -11.82 -13.68 -4.61
N GLN A 70 -11.91 -12.54 -5.27
CA GLN A 70 -13.02 -11.61 -5.08
C GLN A 70 -14.28 -12.21 -5.72
N GLU A 71 -15.30 -12.51 -4.92
CA GLU A 71 -16.53 -13.16 -5.41
C GLU A 71 -17.64 -12.16 -5.71
N THR A 72 -17.76 -11.11 -4.90
CA THR A 72 -18.86 -10.16 -5.02
C THR A 72 -18.39 -8.79 -4.56
N THR A 73 -18.85 -7.77 -5.26
CA THR A 73 -18.65 -6.37 -4.88
C THR A 73 -19.96 -5.65 -5.08
N ASP A 74 -20.56 -5.23 -3.99
CA ASP A 74 -21.79 -4.47 -3.97
C ASP A 74 -21.59 -3.25 -3.07
N LYS A 75 -21.76 -2.05 -3.62
CA LYS A 75 -21.57 -0.79 -2.87
C LYS A 75 -22.49 -0.68 -1.65
N THR A 76 -23.59 -1.42 -1.60
CA THR A 76 -24.55 -1.43 -0.49
C THR A 76 -24.30 -2.57 0.49
N LYS A 77 -23.82 -3.73 0.01
CA LYS A 77 -23.63 -4.94 0.83
C LYS A 77 -22.20 -5.21 1.26
N GLY A 78 -21.21 -4.55 0.65
CA GLY A 78 -19.79 -4.76 0.89
C GLY A 78 -19.11 -5.54 -0.24
N ALA A 79 -17.84 -5.89 -0.04
CA ALA A 79 -17.12 -6.82 -0.91
C ALA A 79 -16.76 -8.10 -0.16
N VAL A 80 -16.73 -9.22 -0.89
CA VAL A 80 -16.41 -10.54 -0.33
C VAL A 80 -15.19 -11.11 -1.02
N TYR A 81 -14.18 -11.44 -0.22
CA TYR A 81 -12.95 -12.10 -0.65
C TYR A 81 -12.94 -13.52 -0.08
N ARG A 82 -13.02 -14.51 -0.97
CA ARG A 82 -12.94 -15.92 -0.61
C ARG A 82 -11.48 -16.36 -0.54
N ILE A 83 -11.06 -16.79 0.63
CA ILE A 83 -9.72 -17.29 0.94
C ILE A 83 -9.76 -18.83 0.91
N ALA A 84 -8.95 -19.43 0.07
CA ALA A 84 -8.78 -20.88 -0.01
C ALA A 84 -7.82 -21.37 1.09
N LEU A 85 -8.31 -22.23 1.98
CA LEU A 85 -7.52 -22.85 3.03
C LEU A 85 -6.58 -23.91 2.42
N PRO A 86 -5.41 -24.16 3.03
CA PRO A 86 -4.44 -25.12 2.49
C PRO A 86 -4.98 -26.54 2.49
N ASN A 87 -5.75 -26.90 3.52
CA ASN A 87 -6.42 -28.19 3.67
C ASN A 87 -7.87 -27.99 4.12
N ASP A 88 -8.71 -28.99 3.89
CA ASP A 88 -10.09 -29.00 4.39
C ASP A 88 -10.11 -28.93 5.91
N LEU A 89 -10.76 -27.90 6.45
CA LEU A 89 -10.95 -27.72 7.89
C LEU A 89 -12.10 -28.61 8.36
N ARG A 90 -11.78 -29.73 9.00
CA ARG A 90 -12.76 -30.71 9.50
C ARG A 90 -13.48 -30.19 10.75
N ALA A 91 -14.61 -30.81 11.09
CA ALA A 91 -15.35 -30.50 12.30
C ALA A 91 -14.44 -30.58 13.54
N GLY A 92 -14.52 -29.57 14.42
CA GLY A 92 -13.71 -29.42 15.62
C GLY A 92 -12.29 -28.90 15.40
N GLN A 93 -11.81 -28.77 14.15
CA GLN A 93 -10.48 -28.25 13.87
C GLN A 93 -10.46 -26.71 13.89
N THR A 94 -9.27 -26.19 14.21
CA THR A 94 -8.96 -24.77 14.21
C THR A 94 -7.83 -24.44 13.24
N ILE A 95 -7.84 -23.23 12.71
CA ILE A 95 -6.75 -22.66 11.92
C ILE A 95 -6.63 -21.17 12.22
N ALA A 96 -5.41 -20.65 12.32
CA ALA A 96 -5.16 -19.23 12.49
C ALA A 96 -4.67 -18.63 11.18
N LEU A 97 -5.32 -17.57 10.73
CA LEU A 97 -4.97 -16.80 9.54
C LEU A 97 -4.50 -15.40 9.94
N GLU A 98 -3.63 -14.83 9.13
CA GLU A 98 -3.28 -13.42 9.14
C GLU A 98 -3.72 -12.83 7.81
N ILE A 99 -4.64 -11.87 7.85
CA ILE A 99 -5.21 -11.21 6.67
C ILE A 99 -4.70 -9.77 6.69
N GLU A 100 -4.10 -9.34 5.58
CA GLU A 100 -3.60 -7.98 5.41
C GLU A 100 -4.45 -7.27 4.36
N VAL A 101 -4.88 -6.05 4.65
CA VAL A 101 -5.66 -5.21 3.75
C VAL A 101 -5.07 -3.82 3.70
N ALA A 102 -4.80 -3.32 2.51
CA ALA A 102 -4.35 -1.95 2.31
C ALA A 102 -5.47 -1.10 1.72
N HIS A 103 -5.72 0.06 2.35
CA HIS A 103 -6.70 1.03 1.88
C HIS A 103 -6.03 2.26 1.27
N ILE A 104 -6.58 2.73 0.15
CA ILE A 104 -6.21 3.95 -0.55
C ILE A 104 -7.32 4.98 -0.42
N ASN A 105 -6.98 6.27 -0.38
CA ASN A 105 -7.96 7.37 -0.34
C ASN A 105 -9.02 7.26 0.78
N ALA A 106 -8.68 6.59 1.89
CA ALA A 106 -9.58 6.38 3.02
C ALA A 106 -9.42 7.43 4.14
N LEU A 107 -8.29 8.14 4.16
CA LEU A 107 -8.05 9.26 5.06
C LEU A 107 -8.63 10.55 4.48
N ARG A 108 -9.40 11.28 5.28
CA ARG A 108 -9.96 12.58 4.90
C ARG A 108 -9.23 13.70 5.62
N LEU A 109 -8.71 14.66 4.88
CA LEU A 109 -8.02 15.82 5.44
C LEU A 109 -9.02 16.75 6.14
N TYR A 110 -8.73 17.10 7.39
CA TYR A 110 -9.60 17.96 8.20
C TYR A 110 -8.77 18.76 9.22
N PRO A 111 -8.48 20.05 8.95
CA PRO A 111 -9.00 20.85 7.82
C PRO A 111 -8.45 20.42 6.45
N ALA A 112 -9.19 20.73 5.39
CA ALA A 112 -8.79 20.41 4.01
C ALA A 112 -7.65 21.29 3.48
N GLU A 113 -7.47 22.47 4.09
CA GLU A 113 -6.41 23.43 3.76
C GLU A 113 -5.72 23.86 5.05
N ILE A 114 -4.39 23.94 5.00
CA ILE A 114 -3.53 24.32 6.12
C ILE A 114 -2.53 25.37 5.66
N THR A 115 -2.19 26.32 6.52
CA THR A 115 -1.09 27.25 6.25
C THR A 115 0.25 26.52 6.31
N GLN A 116 1.31 27.15 5.80
CA GLN A 116 2.66 26.59 5.76
C GLN A 116 3.21 26.12 7.12
N ILE A 117 2.68 26.67 8.23
CA ILE A 117 3.15 26.41 9.60
C ILE A 117 2.21 25.51 10.41
N GLU A 118 1.04 25.20 9.87
CA GLU A 118 0.04 24.37 10.53
C GLU A 118 0.35 22.89 10.35
N ARG A 119 -0.18 22.09 11.28
CA ARG A 119 -0.05 20.63 11.25
C ARG A 119 -1.16 20.02 10.41
N GLN A 120 -0.83 18.95 9.72
CA GLN A 120 -1.82 18.17 9.00
C GLN A 120 -2.57 17.26 9.97
N LEU A 121 -3.90 17.40 9.95
CA LEU A 121 -4.82 16.58 10.71
C LEU A 121 -5.70 15.78 9.73
N VAL A 122 -6.00 14.54 10.08
CA VAL A 122 -6.79 13.63 9.25
C VAL A 122 -7.91 12.96 10.04
N LEU A 123 -9.00 12.69 9.36
CA LEU A 123 -10.13 11.90 9.81
C LEU A 123 -10.07 10.52 9.19
N TYR A 124 -10.19 9.49 10.01
CA TYR A 124 -10.40 8.13 9.58
C TYR A 124 -11.68 7.58 10.20
N LYS A 125 -12.55 7.00 9.38
CA LYS A 125 -13.78 6.33 9.82
C LYS A 125 -13.56 4.84 9.73
N ALA A 126 -13.92 4.11 10.77
CA ALA A 126 -13.75 2.66 10.84
C ALA A 126 -14.88 2.02 11.64
N ASN A 127 -14.85 0.69 11.72
CA ASN A 127 -15.68 -0.08 12.63
C ASN A 127 -14.80 -0.65 13.75
N PRO A 128 -15.16 -0.48 15.03
CA PRO A 128 -14.39 -1.06 16.12
C PRO A 128 -14.53 -2.59 16.18
N TYR A 129 -15.58 -3.14 15.58
CA TYR A 129 -15.81 -4.57 15.47
C TYR A 129 -15.23 -5.16 14.19
N TYR A 130 -14.92 -6.46 14.21
CA TYR A 130 -14.55 -7.20 13.02
C TYR A 130 -15.80 -7.54 12.20
N TYR A 131 -15.93 -6.90 11.04
CA TYR A 131 -17.07 -7.10 10.16
C TYR A 131 -16.96 -8.45 9.42
N SER A 132 -17.79 -9.42 9.83
CA SER A 132 -17.72 -10.81 9.37
C SER A 132 -19.11 -11.45 9.34
N ARG A 133 -19.36 -12.37 8.40
CA ARG A 133 -20.59 -13.20 8.41
C ARG A 133 -20.63 -14.25 9.52
N TYR A 134 -19.47 -14.53 10.11
CA TYR A 134 -19.33 -15.46 11.22
C TYR A 134 -19.42 -14.68 12.52
N THR A 135 -20.06 -15.29 13.52
CA THR A 135 -20.03 -14.78 14.89
C THR A 135 -18.60 -14.80 15.43
N THR A 136 -18.27 -13.82 16.26
CA THR A 136 -16.94 -13.65 16.82
C THR A 136 -17.01 -13.74 18.34
N GLN A 137 -16.33 -14.72 18.93
CA GLN A 137 -16.38 -14.95 20.39
C GLN A 137 -15.60 -13.93 21.17
N LYS A 138 -14.38 -13.61 20.73
CA LYS A 138 -13.52 -12.60 21.33
C LYS A 138 -12.88 -11.79 20.23
N GLN A 139 -12.88 -10.47 20.39
CA GLN A 139 -12.16 -9.58 19.49
C GLN A 139 -11.58 -8.38 20.19
N LYS A 140 -10.48 -7.88 19.65
CA LYS A 140 -9.82 -6.65 20.06
C LYS A 140 -9.33 -5.92 18.82
N THR A 141 -9.60 -4.62 18.74
CA THR A 141 -9.11 -3.75 17.67
C THR A 141 -8.12 -2.74 18.25
N THR A 142 -6.89 -2.77 17.76
CA THR A 142 -5.80 -1.87 18.14
C THR A 142 -5.58 -0.90 16.99
N VAL A 143 -5.52 0.40 17.27
CA VAL A 143 -5.25 1.45 16.29
C VAL A 143 -3.90 2.05 16.61
N THR A 144 -3.00 2.08 15.64
CA THR A 144 -1.68 2.70 15.76
C THR A 144 -1.68 4.02 15.01
N LEU A 145 -1.37 5.11 15.71
CA LEU A 145 -1.28 6.46 15.19
C LEU A 145 0.20 6.81 14.92
N PRO A 146 0.49 7.75 13.99
CA PRO A 146 1.86 8.22 13.74
C PRO A 146 2.45 9.00 14.92
N THR A 147 1.60 9.60 15.76
CA THR A 147 1.99 10.37 16.95
C THR A 147 1.00 10.11 18.08
N ASP A 148 1.33 10.53 19.31
CA ASP A 148 0.45 10.43 20.46
C ASP A 148 -0.68 11.50 20.45
N ARG A 149 -0.71 12.36 19.42
CA ARG A 149 -1.67 13.46 19.27
C ARG A 149 -2.89 13.04 18.47
N ALA A 150 -3.88 12.56 19.21
CA ALA A 150 -5.26 12.43 18.74
C ALA A 150 -6.05 13.64 19.24
N GLU A 151 -6.63 14.41 18.33
CA GLU A 151 -7.55 15.52 18.63
C GLU A 151 -8.86 15.00 19.21
N SER A 152 -9.41 13.95 18.59
CA SER A 152 -10.60 13.25 19.10
C SER A 152 -10.66 11.82 18.61
N TYR A 153 -11.30 10.96 19.39
CA TYR A 153 -11.61 9.58 19.00
C TYR A 153 -12.92 9.16 19.65
N THR A 154 -13.72 8.36 18.95
CA THR A 154 -14.97 7.84 19.50
C THR A 154 -14.69 6.91 20.70
N GLN A 155 -15.35 7.15 21.84
CA GLN A 155 -15.17 6.36 23.07
C GLN A 155 -16.20 5.23 23.25
N ILE A 156 -17.12 5.09 22.29
CA ILE A 156 -18.18 4.07 22.26
C ILE A 156 -17.96 3.23 21.00
N PRO A 157 -18.06 1.90 21.08
CA PRO A 157 -18.46 1.09 22.23
C PRO A 157 -17.34 0.90 23.26
N LYS A 158 -17.69 0.97 24.56
CA LYS A 158 -16.75 0.67 25.66
C LYS A 158 -16.48 -0.84 25.76
N PRO A 159 -15.28 -1.27 26.20
CA PRO A 159 -14.16 -0.45 26.68
C PRO A 159 -13.32 0.16 25.55
N VAL A 160 -12.80 1.36 25.79
CA VAL A 160 -11.81 2.03 24.93
C VAL A 160 -10.71 2.60 25.81
N ALA A 161 -9.45 2.36 25.45
CA ALA A 161 -8.28 2.86 26.17
C ALA A 161 -7.27 3.44 25.19
N LYS A 162 -6.71 4.60 25.52
CA LYS A 162 -5.60 5.21 24.78
C LYS A 162 -4.33 5.12 25.63
N SER A 163 -3.24 4.66 25.03
CA SER A 163 -1.90 4.63 25.61
C SER A 163 -0.93 5.09 24.54
N GLU A 164 -0.27 6.23 24.78
CA GLU A 164 0.67 6.85 23.83
C GLU A 164 0.06 6.99 22.42
N GLN A 165 0.68 6.35 21.43
CA GLN A 165 0.27 6.33 20.02
C GLN A 165 -0.81 5.29 19.70
N THR A 166 -1.23 4.49 20.69
CA THR A 166 -2.13 3.35 20.49
C THR A 166 -3.51 3.60 21.10
N ILE A 167 -4.58 3.35 20.34
CA ILE A 167 -5.96 3.32 20.83
C ILE A 167 -6.49 1.90 20.72
N THR A 168 -6.93 1.33 21.83
CA THR A 168 -7.49 -0.02 21.91
C THR A 168 -9.01 0.04 22.10
N TYR A 169 -9.73 -0.64 21.21
CA TYR A 169 -11.16 -0.89 21.27
C TYR A 169 -11.40 -2.36 21.65
N GLY A 170 -12.15 -2.59 22.72
CA GLY A 170 -12.37 -3.93 23.29
C GLY A 170 -11.37 -4.28 24.41
N PRO A 171 -11.38 -5.52 24.90
CA PRO A 171 -11.98 -6.69 24.28
C PRO A 171 -13.51 -6.65 24.24
N TYR A 172 -14.09 -7.15 23.15
CA TYR A 172 -15.52 -7.40 23.01
C TYR A 172 -15.77 -8.89 22.89
N GLU A 173 -16.85 -9.37 23.51
CA GLU A 173 -17.21 -10.79 23.51
C GLU A 173 -18.54 -11.04 22.78
N ASN A 174 -18.66 -12.23 22.18
CA ASN A 174 -19.88 -12.76 21.56
C ASN A 174 -20.55 -11.79 20.57
N VAL A 175 -19.76 -11.20 19.68
CA VAL A 175 -20.25 -10.26 18.67
C VAL A 175 -20.96 -11.00 17.55
N ALA A 176 -22.18 -10.56 17.25
CA ALA A 176 -23.03 -11.14 16.23
C ALA A 176 -22.46 -10.93 14.82
N ALA A 177 -22.88 -11.78 13.88
CA ALA A 177 -22.52 -11.64 12.48
C ALA A 177 -22.96 -10.28 11.92
N LEU A 178 -22.13 -9.69 11.07
CA LEU A 178 -22.36 -8.42 10.35
C LEU A 178 -22.66 -7.22 11.26
N THR A 179 -22.19 -7.26 12.52
CA THR A 179 -22.32 -6.13 13.45
C THR A 179 -21.54 -4.93 12.95
N ARG A 180 -22.19 -3.75 12.97
CA ARG A 180 -21.60 -2.47 12.57
C ARG A 180 -21.72 -1.45 13.69
N SER A 181 -20.65 -0.70 13.89
CA SER A 181 -20.62 0.51 14.69
C SER A 181 -19.66 1.47 14.00
N GLU A 182 -19.98 2.76 13.93
CA GLU A 182 -19.09 3.74 13.32
C GLU A 182 -18.23 4.38 14.41
N ILE A 183 -16.91 4.34 14.23
CA ILE A 183 -15.95 5.15 15.00
C ILE A 183 -15.26 6.14 14.07
N THR A 184 -14.99 7.32 14.61
CA THR A 184 -14.23 8.38 13.94
C THR A 184 -12.99 8.71 14.75
N LEU A 185 -11.86 8.79 14.07
CA LEU A 185 -10.56 9.11 14.62
C LEU A 185 -10.06 10.39 13.96
N HIS A 186 -9.73 11.41 14.75
CA HIS A 186 -9.16 12.68 14.32
C HIS A 186 -7.78 12.84 14.95
N TYR A 187 -6.73 12.85 14.15
CA TYR A 187 -5.35 12.81 14.66
C TYR A 187 -4.37 13.54 13.75
N GLU A 188 -3.21 13.89 14.31
CA GLU A 188 -2.10 14.52 13.60
C GLU A 188 -1.36 13.49 12.75
N ASN A 189 -1.27 13.72 11.44
CA ASN A 189 -0.45 12.92 10.53
C ASN A 189 0.30 13.83 9.55
N ASN A 190 1.58 14.07 9.86
CA ASN A 190 2.50 14.88 9.06
C ASN A 190 3.43 14.04 8.19
N ASN A 191 3.22 12.71 8.09
CA ASN A 191 3.99 11.91 7.16
C ASN A 191 3.75 12.38 5.71
N PRO A 192 4.68 12.11 4.78
CA PRO A 192 4.54 12.46 3.37
C PRO A 192 3.25 11.90 2.77
N PHE A 193 2.35 12.75 2.28
CA PHE A 193 1.17 12.31 1.50
C PHE A 193 1.49 12.53 0.02
N LEU A 194 2.14 11.55 -0.58
CA LEU A 194 2.47 11.56 -2.01
C LEU A 194 1.53 10.63 -2.76
N THR A 195 1.26 10.97 -4.01
CA THR A 195 0.50 10.10 -4.92
C THR A 195 1.07 10.27 -6.31
N VAL A 196 1.38 9.15 -6.95
CA VAL A 196 1.81 9.13 -8.35
C VAL A 196 0.55 8.97 -9.19
N SER A 197 0.15 10.06 -9.84
CA SER A 197 -1.02 10.07 -10.72
C SER A 197 -0.76 9.25 -11.99
N ASN A 198 0.47 9.28 -12.50
CA ASN A 198 0.84 8.54 -13.70
C ASN A 198 2.30 8.09 -13.63
N LEU A 199 2.52 6.79 -13.81
CA LEU A 199 3.83 6.17 -13.96
C LEU A 199 3.92 5.54 -15.35
N ASN A 200 4.72 6.13 -16.22
CA ASN A 200 5.07 5.54 -17.50
C ASN A 200 6.43 4.88 -17.39
N ARG A 201 6.46 3.54 -17.36
CA ARG A 201 7.69 2.75 -17.29
C ARG A 201 8.05 2.23 -18.67
N TRP A 202 9.19 2.66 -19.18
CA TRP A 202 9.75 2.25 -20.45
C TRP A 202 10.94 1.32 -20.23
N ILE A 203 10.88 0.12 -20.80
CA ILE A 203 11.90 -0.92 -20.66
C ILE A 203 12.38 -1.28 -22.07
N GLU A 204 13.60 -0.94 -22.42
CA GLU A 204 14.22 -1.29 -23.70
C GLU A 204 15.25 -2.40 -23.51
N VAL A 205 15.04 -3.52 -24.18
CA VAL A 205 15.93 -4.67 -24.12
C VAL A 205 16.92 -4.61 -25.28
N SER A 206 18.22 -4.59 -24.97
CA SER A 206 19.29 -4.67 -25.96
C SER A 206 20.06 -5.98 -25.86
N HIS A 207 20.22 -6.68 -26.99
CA HIS A 207 21.10 -7.86 -27.08
C HIS A 207 22.59 -7.49 -27.01
N TRP A 208 22.93 -6.20 -27.09
CA TRP A 208 24.30 -5.71 -27.01
C TRP A 208 24.82 -5.58 -25.56
N GLY A 209 23.99 -5.87 -24.55
CA GLY A 209 24.49 -6.16 -23.20
C GLY A 209 23.70 -5.57 -22.03
N ASN A 210 22.79 -4.61 -22.25
CA ASN A 210 22.03 -3.95 -21.21
C ASN A 210 20.52 -3.96 -21.46
N VAL A 211 19.76 -3.75 -20.39
CA VAL A 211 18.36 -3.34 -20.45
C VAL A 211 18.28 -1.94 -19.88
N ALA A 212 17.78 -1.00 -20.68
CA ALA A 212 17.57 0.38 -20.25
C ALA A 212 16.15 0.51 -19.67
N VAL A 213 16.04 1.14 -18.50
CA VAL A 213 14.76 1.46 -17.87
C VAL A 213 14.68 2.97 -17.71
N GLU A 214 13.59 3.57 -18.18
CA GLU A 214 13.25 4.97 -17.96
C GLU A 214 11.83 5.04 -17.40
N GLU A 215 11.67 5.73 -16.27
CA GLU A 215 10.38 5.97 -15.63
C GLU A 215 10.07 7.46 -15.69
N THR A 216 8.97 7.81 -16.36
CA THR A 216 8.40 9.17 -16.33
C THR A 216 7.27 9.20 -15.32
N ILE A 217 7.40 10.08 -14.32
CA ILE A 217 6.59 10.06 -13.10
C ILE A 217 5.91 11.42 -12.91
N ASP A 218 4.58 11.41 -12.92
CA ASP A 218 3.73 12.51 -12.47
C ASP A 218 3.32 12.27 -11.03
N MET A 219 3.75 13.14 -10.13
CA MET A 219 3.51 13.01 -8.69
C MET A 219 2.92 14.29 -8.11
N TYR A 220 2.06 14.16 -7.11
CA TYR A 220 1.53 15.30 -6.38
C TYR A 220 1.41 15.02 -4.88
N HIS A 221 1.39 16.09 -4.10
CA HIS A 221 1.14 16.00 -2.67
C HIS A 221 -0.38 15.92 -2.41
N SER A 222 -0.88 14.76 -1.99
CA SER A 222 -2.30 14.48 -1.78
C SER A 222 -2.82 14.91 -0.40
N GLY A 223 -1.95 15.40 0.47
CA GLY A 223 -2.30 15.99 1.78
C GLY A 223 -3.01 17.36 1.72
N ALA A 224 -3.15 17.99 2.88
CA ALA A 224 -3.94 19.21 3.07
C ALA A 224 -3.36 20.37 2.26
N LYS A 225 -4.21 21.04 1.49
CA LYS A 225 -3.76 22.05 0.52
C LYS A 225 -3.12 23.23 1.22
N LEU A 226 -2.11 23.84 0.60
CA LEU A 226 -1.51 25.05 1.13
C LEU A 226 -2.53 26.21 1.08
N LYS A 227 -2.85 26.74 2.25
CA LYS A 227 -3.67 27.93 2.43
C LYS A 227 -2.78 29.16 2.53
N GLY A 228 -3.04 30.14 1.68
CA GLY A 228 -2.30 31.40 1.65
C GLY A 228 -0.97 31.31 0.88
N PRO A 229 -0.14 32.37 0.94
CA PRO A 229 1.09 32.44 0.18
C PRO A 229 2.19 31.55 0.76
N PHE A 230 3.06 31.03 -0.12
CA PHE A 230 4.30 30.39 0.29
C PHE A 230 5.36 31.44 0.65
N SER A 231 5.94 31.32 1.84
CA SER A 231 7.03 32.16 2.34
C SER A 231 8.32 31.36 2.44
N ARG A 232 9.29 31.65 1.57
CA ARG A 232 10.62 31.02 1.61
C ARG A 232 11.37 31.34 2.91
N LEU A 233 11.20 32.55 3.44
CA LEU A 233 11.83 32.96 4.69
C LEU A 233 11.34 32.09 5.85
N ASP A 234 10.03 31.90 5.96
CA ASP A 234 9.45 31.09 7.04
C ASP A 234 9.81 29.61 6.86
N PHE A 235 9.90 29.14 5.61
CA PHE A 235 10.35 27.77 5.30
C PHE A 235 11.79 27.52 5.75
N GLN A 236 12.67 28.50 5.54
CA GLN A 236 14.07 28.39 5.92
C GLN A 236 14.28 28.56 7.43
N ARG A 237 13.48 29.40 8.09
CA ARG A 237 13.50 29.57 9.55
C ARG A 237 12.97 28.35 10.31
N ARG A 238 12.11 27.56 9.66
CA ARG A 238 11.52 26.34 10.23
C ARG A 238 11.94 25.11 9.41
N PRO A 239 13.12 24.53 9.71
CA PRO A 239 13.53 23.27 9.08
C PRO A 239 12.51 22.15 9.33
N ASP A 240 11.69 22.24 10.37
CA ASP A 240 10.61 21.30 10.67
C ASP A 240 9.28 21.69 9.99
N SER A 241 9.28 22.12 8.72
CA SER A 241 8.03 22.27 7.96
C SER A 241 7.36 20.89 7.86
N LEU A 242 6.39 20.65 8.76
CA LEU A 242 5.99 19.31 9.18
C LEU A 242 5.33 18.52 8.05
N SER A 243 4.47 19.15 7.26
CA SER A 243 3.68 18.49 6.22
C SER A 243 4.27 18.61 4.81
N ALA A 244 5.41 19.28 4.64
CA ALA A 244 6.00 19.49 3.31
C ALA A 244 6.97 18.36 2.95
N VAL A 245 6.86 17.82 1.74
CA VAL A 245 7.79 16.81 1.24
C VAL A 245 8.99 17.50 0.61
N LYS A 246 10.17 17.28 1.19
CA LYS A 246 11.43 17.88 0.72
C LYS A 246 12.24 16.91 -0.11
N THR A 247 12.33 15.68 0.35
CA THR A 247 13.05 14.59 -0.31
C THR A 247 12.25 13.30 -0.12
N PHE A 248 12.45 12.37 -1.03
CA PHE A 248 11.99 11.00 -0.91
C PHE A 248 13.05 10.09 -1.53
N LYS A 249 13.00 8.80 -1.21
CA LYS A 249 14.01 7.84 -1.62
C LYS A 249 13.40 6.82 -2.56
N THR A 250 14.15 6.46 -3.58
CA THR A 250 13.81 5.42 -4.55
C THR A 250 14.83 4.30 -4.39
N SER A 251 14.38 3.04 -4.37
CA SER A 251 15.26 1.88 -4.32
C SER A 251 15.32 1.25 -5.71
N LEU A 252 16.51 1.27 -6.29
CA LEU A 252 16.81 0.66 -7.57
C LEU A 252 17.51 -0.70 -7.36
N PRO A 253 17.48 -1.60 -8.36
CA PRO A 253 18.25 -2.84 -8.30
C PRO A 253 19.74 -2.58 -8.03
N ALA A 254 20.40 -3.47 -7.28
CA ALA A 254 21.83 -3.37 -6.96
C ALA A 254 22.76 -3.25 -8.19
N SER A 255 22.27 -3.69 -9.35
CA SER A 255 23.00 -3.66 -10.62
C SER A 255 22.73 -2.43 -11.46
N ALA A 256 21.95 -1.47 -10.96
CA ALA A 256 21.65 -0.22 -11.64
C ALA A 256 22.92 0.61 -11.87
N ARG A 257 23.10 1.10 -13.11
CA ARG A 257 24.20 1.95 -13.56
C ARG A 257 23.66 3.09 -14.41
N ASP A 258 24.52 4.08 -14.67
CA ASP A 258 24.21 5.23 -15.53
C ASP A 258 22.91 5.94 -15.13
N ILE A 259 22.71 6.10 -13.81
CA ILE A 259 21.50 6.69 -13.26
C ILE A 259 21.45 8.18 -13.63
N TYR A 260 20.34 8.62 -14.20
CA TYR A 260 20.08 10.03 -14.45
C TYR A 260 18.71 10.44 -13.92
N TYR A 261 18.64 11.67 -13.43
CA TYR A 261 17.43 12.29 -12.89
C TYR A 261 17.25 13.65 -13.54
N ARG A 262 16.18 13.80 -14.32
CA ARG A 262 15.88 14.99 -15.11
C ARG A 262 14.41 15.37 -15.01
N ASP A 263 14.09 16.61 -15.35
CA ASP A 263 12.72 17.05 -15.60
C ASP A 263 12.58 17.60 -17.02
N GLU A 264 11.40 18.14 -17.35
CA GLU A 264 11.11 18.68 -18.69
C GLU A 264 12.08 19.79 -19.13
N ILE A 265 12.68 20.50 -18.17
CA ILE A 265 13.57 21.64 -18.43
C ILE A 265 15.06 21.28 -18.29
N GLY A 266 15.38 20.00 -18.04
CA GLY A 266 16.74 19.45 -18.09
C GLY A 266 17.17 18.77 -16.80
N ASN A 267 18.48 18.75 -16.56
CA ASN A 267 19.05 18.00 -15.45
C ASN A 267 18.65 18.60 -14.09
N VAL A 268 18.40 17.73 -13.10
CA VAL A 268 18.17 18.13 -11.71
C VAL A 268 19.33 17.59 -10.88
N SER A 269 20.24 18.48 -10.47
CA SER A 269 21.46 18.09 -9.73
C SER A 269 21.23 17.77 -8.25
N THR A 270 20.03 18.02 -7.73
CA THR A 270 19.66 17.75 -6.34
C THR A 270 19.22 16.29 -6.17
N SER A 271 20.15 15.37 -6.33
CA SER A 271 19.97 13.95 -6.05
C SER A 271 21.21 13.37 -5.38
N HIS A 272 21.05 12.34 -4.56
CA HIS A 272 22.17 11.62 -3.95
C HIS A 272 22.00 10.12 -4.16
N VAL A 273 23.00 9.48 -4.75
CA VAL A 273 23.01 8.03 -4.97
C VAL A 273 23.89 7.39 -3.91
N LYS A 274 23.35 6.35 -3.26
CA LYS A 274 24.03 5.54 -2.26
C LYS A 274 23.92 4.06 -2.63
N GLU A 275 25.04 3.48 -3.01
CA GLU A 275 25.15 2.04 -3.25
C GLU A 275 25.09 1.29 -1.93
N MET A 276 24.19 0.32 -1.83
CA MET A 276 24.11 -0.64 -0.72
C MET A 276 24.36 -2.05 -1.24
N GLN A 277 24.48 -3.02 -0.34
CA GLN A 277 24.78 -4.40 -0.71
C GLN A 277 23.71 -5.03 -1.61
N ASP A 278 22.43 -4.76 -1.33
CA ASP A 278 21.30 -5.41 -2.01
C ASP A 278 20.49 -4.47 -2.93
N GLN A 279 20.78 -3.17 -2.92
CA GLN A 279 20.06 -2.16 -3.68
C GLN A 279 20.89 -0.88 -3.89
N VAL A 280 20.48 -0.05 -4.83
CA VAL A 280 21.00 1.33 -4.97
C VAL A 280 19.91 2.29 -4.53
N GLU A 281 20.16 3.03 -3.45
CA GLU A 281 19.23 4.05 -2.95
C GLU A 281 19.50 5.39 -3.66
N VAL A 282 18.47 5.97 -4.24
CA VAL A 282 18.51 7.29 -4.87
C VAL A 282 17.63 8.23 -4.06
N GLU A 283 18.25 9.15 -3.31
CA GLU A 283 17.53 10.24 -2.68
C GLU A 283 17.24 11.33 -3.70
N ILE A 284 15.95 11.55 -3.96
CA ILE A 284 15.44 12.52 -4.91
C ILE A 284 14.98 13.76 -4.14
N ARG A 285 15.49 14.92 -4.57
CA ARG A 285 15.00 16.22 -4.13
C ARG A 285 14.42 16.97 -5.33
N PRO A 286 13.10 17.17 -5.38
CA PRO A 286 12.48 18.00 -6.41
C PRO A 286 12.99 19.45 -6.37
N ARG A 287 12.80 20.20 -7.46
CA ARG A 287 13.26 21.62 -7.55
C ARG A 287 12.64 22.53 -6.49
N PHE A 288 11.47 22.17 -5.98
CA PHE A 288 10.76 22.86 -4.92
C PHE A 288 10.14 21.84 -3.95
N PRO A 289 10.01 22.16 -2.65
CA PRO A 289 9.32 21.29 -1.72
C PRO A 289 7.85 21.16 -2.12
N LEU A 290 7.25 19.99 -1.94
CA LEU A 290 5.85 19.76 -2.28
C LEU A 290 4.98 20.03 -1.05
N PHE A 291 4.14 21.05 -1.15
CA PHE A 291 3.00 21.26 -0.24
C PHE A 291 1.73 20.68 -0.84
N GLY A 292 0.70 20.47 -0.04
CA GLY A 292 -0.57 19.90 -0.51
C GLY A 292 -1.12 20.59 -1.75
N GLY A 293 -1.41 19.77 -2.76
CA GLY A 293 -1.88 20.18 -4.08
C GLY A 293 -0.79 20.50 -5.10
N TRP A 294 0.48 20.64 -4.68
CA TRP A 294 1.59 20.88 -5.61
C TRP A 294 1.94 19.59 -6.36
N ARG A 295 2.40 19.75 -7.60
CA ARG A 295 2.74 18.65 -8.51
C ARG A 295 4.19 18.76 -8.94
N THR A 296 4.81 17.61 -9.19
CA THR A 296 6.12 17.51 -9.81
C THR A 296 6.07 16.45 -10.91
N HIS A 297 6.84 16.69 -11.95
CA HIS A 297 7.04 15.78 -13.07
C HIS A 297 8.53 15.56 -13.20
N TYR A 298 8.96 14.31 -13.28
CA TYR A 298 10.36 13.99 -13.49
C TYR A 298 10.53 12.66 -14.22
N MET A 299 11.73 12.46 -14.74
CA MET A 299 12.18 11.23 -15.37
C MET A 299 13.38 10.70 -14.59
N LEU A 300 13.32 9.42 -14.24
CA LEU A 300 14.40 8.66 -13.64
C LEU A 300 14.75 7.51 -14.57
N GLY A 301 15.99 7.45 -15.03
CA GLY A 301 16.46 6.36 -15.88
C GLY A 301 17.74 5.73 -15.37
N TYR A 302 17.90 4.45 -15.68
CA TYR A 302 19.06 3.65 -15.30
C TYR A 302 19.21 2.44 -16.23
N ASN A 303 20.43 1.90 -16.30
CA ASN A 303 20.77 0.68 -17.02
C ASN A 303 20.95 -0.48 -16.05
N VAL A 304 20.51 -1.67 -16.45
CA VAL A 304 20.87 -2.92 -15.77
C VAL A 304 21.51 -3.90 -16.74
N PRO A 305 22.42 -4.78 -16.28
CA PRO A 305 23.03 -5.78 -17.15
C PRO A 305 22.01 -6.83 -17.59
N SER A 306 21.98 -7.12 -18.89
CA SER A 306 21.01 -8.05 -19.51
C SER A 306 21.06 -9.46 -18.91
N TYR A 307 22.24 -9.98 -18.57
CA TYR A 307 22.40 -11.36 -18.08
C TYR A 307 21.67 -11.67 -16.76
N GLN A 308 21.25 -10.66 -16.00
CA GLN A 308 20.48 -10.86 -14.77
C GLN A 308 18.98 -11.03 -15.02
N TYR A 309 18.48 -10.51 -16.14
CA TYR A 309 17.04 -10.39 -16.41
C TYR A 309 16.60 -11.12 -17.69
N LEU A 310 17.53 -11.36 -18.62
CA LEU A 310 17.30 -12.01 -19.90
C LEU A 310 17.91 -13.42 -19.89
N PHE A 311 17.03 -14.42 -19.91
CA PHE A 311 17.40 -15.83 -19.98
C PHE A 311 17.26 -16.33 -21.41
N ASN A 312 18.17 -17.18 -21.86
CA ASN A 312 18.12 -17.74 -23.20
C ASN A 312 18.30 -19.27 -23.21
N LYS A 313 17.65 -19.92 -24.19
CA LYS A 313 17.85 -21.33 -24.53
C LYS A 313 17.79 -21.48 -26.05
N GLY A 314 18.95 -21.52 -26.70
CA GLY A 314 19.03 -21.46 -28.15
C GLY A 314 18.45 -20.15 -28.67
N ASN A 315 17.38 -20.23 -29.47
CA ASN A 315 16.71 -19.07 -30.06
C ASN A 315 15.49 -18.57 -29.25
N GLN A 316 15.27 -19.13 -28.05
CA GLN A 316 14.19 -18.70 -27.15
C GLN A 316 14.77 -17.79 -26.08
N TYR A 317 14.11 -16.65 -25.86
CA TYR A 317 14.49 -15.64 -24.88
C TYR A 317 13.33 -15.39 -23.92
N VAL A 318 13.65 -15.24 -22.63
CA VAL A 318 12.68 -14.93 -21.58
C VAL A 318 13.20 -13.75 -20.78
N LEU A 319 12.47 -12.64 -20.82
CA LEU A 319 12.70 -11.48 -19.97
C LEU A 319 11.90 -11.63 -18.68
N LYS A 320 12.57 -11.57 -17.52
CA LYS A 320 11.93 -11.56 -16.21
C LYS A 320 12.33 -10.30 -15.45
N MET A 321 11.39 -9.36 -15.31
CA MET A 321 11.59 -8.10 -14.59
C MET A 321 10.37 -7.77 -13.71
N ARG A 322 10.56 -6.85 -12.75
CA ARG A 322 9.46 -6.30 -11.95
C ARG A 322 8.58 -5.43 -12.86
N LEU A 323 7.25 -5.59 -12.79
CA LEU A 323 6.31 -4.72 -13.53
C LEU A 323 6.39 -3.29 -13.00
N VAL A 324 6.31 -3.15 -11.68
CA VAL A 324 6.39 -1.89 -10.95
C VAL A 324 7.56 -1.98 -9.98
N ASP A 325 8.41 -0.96 -9.95
CA ASP A 325 9.50 -0.86 -8.97
C ASP A 325 9.12 0.07 -7.83
N HIS A 326 10.02 0.15 -6.86
CA HIS A 326 9.91 1.06 -5.75
C HIS A 326 10.21 2.50 -6.19
N VAL A 327 9.21 3.37 -6.20
CA VAL A 327 9.33 4.82 -6.38
C VAL A 327 9.61 5.51 -5.04
N TYR A 328 8.80 5.22 -4.02
CA TYR A 328 8.95 5.72 -2.64
C TYR A 328 8.28 4.77 -1.63
N ASP A 329 8.60 4.91 -0.34
CA ASP A 329 7.98 4.11 0.72
C ASP A 329 6.46 4.35 0.79
N ASP A 330 5.67 3.29 1.01
CA ASP A 330 4.20 3.36 1.03
C ASP A 330 3.57 3.94 -0.25
N GLN A 331 4.16 3.62 -1.42
CA GLN A 331 3.71 4.19 -2.69
C GLN A 331 2.25 3.94 -3.05
N LEU A 332 1.60 4.98 -3.57
CA LEU A 332 0.30 4.93 -4.20
C LEU A 332 0.42 5.34 -5.67
N LEU A 333 0.08 4.40 -6.55
CA LEU A 333 0.06 4.59 -8.00
C LEU A 333 -1.38 4.53 -8.49
N GLU A 334 -1.86 5.60 -9.13
CA GLU A 334 -3.22 5.65 -9.68
C GLU A 334 -3.28 5.01 -11.07
N GLN A 335 -2.31 5.34 -11.93
CA GLN A 335 -2.19 4.81 -13.28
C GLN A 335 -0.74 4.38 -13.54
N VAL A 336 -0.58 3.16 -14.07
CA VAL A 336 0.72 2.62 -14.48
C VAL A 336 0.61 2.13 -15.91
N THR A 337 1.46 2.65 -16.79
CA THR A 337 1.62 2.18 -18.17
C THR A 337 3.02 1.62 -18.35
N ILE A 338 3.12 0.35 -18.72
CA ILE A 338 4.41 -0.32 -18.93
C ILE A 338 4.58 -0.56 -20.43
N ARG A 339 5.68 -0.07 -20.98
CA ARG A 339 6.06 -0.28 -22.38
C ARG A 339 7.36 -1.07 -22.44
N ILE A 340 7.28 -2.30 -22.96
CA ILE A 340 8.43 -3.16 -23.18
C ILE A 340 8.80 -3.08 -24.66
N VAL A 341 9.98 -2.51 -24.95
CA VAL A 341 10.55 -2.43 -26.30
C VAL A 341 11.48 -3.62 -26.48
N LEU A 342 11.06 -4.53 -27.35
CA LEU A 342 11.83 -5.71 -27.72
C LEU A 342 12.71 -5.42 -28.95
N PRO A 343 13.86 -6.09 -29.07
CA PRO A 343 14.72 -6.05 -30.26
C PRO A 343 13.95 -6.37 -31.54
N GLU A 344 14.48 -5.86 -32.64
CA GLU A 344 14.00 -6.21 -33.98
C GLU A 344 14.01 -7.72 -34.19
N HIS A 345 13.10 -8.20 -35.05
CA HIS A 345 12.92 -9.62 -35.37
C HIS A 345 12.43 -10.50 -34.21
N SER A 346 12.02 -9.92 -33.08
CA SER A 346 11.29 -10.65 -32.05
C SER A 346 9.97 -11.21 -32.63
N ARG A 347 9.77 -12.52 -32.52
CA ARG A 347 8.59 -13.25 -33.04
C ARG A 347 7.98 -14.08 -31.92
N ASN A 348 6.69 -14.42 -32.05
CA ASN A 348 5.96 -15.26 -31.10
C ASN A 348 6.04 -14.74 -29.66
N ILE A 349 5.65 -13.48 -29.46
CA ILE A 349 5.77 -12.79 -28.16
C ILE A 349 4.62 -13.25 -27.25
N GLU A 350 4.98 -13.91 -26.16
CA GLU A 350 4.06 -14.32 -25.10
C GLU A 350 4.28 -13.47 -23.84
N PHE A 351 3.18 -13.04 -23.23
CA PHE A 351 3.21 -12.34 -21.94
C PHE A 351 2.61 -13.25 -20.87
N TYR A 352 3.39 -13.58 -19.85
CA TYR A 352 2.93 -14.33 -18.70
C TYR A 352 2.43 -13.31 -17.65
N PRO A 353 1.11 -13.20 -17.43
CA PRO A 353 0.58 -12.21 -16.52
C PRO A 353 0.96 -12.54 -15.07
N PRO A 354 1.11 -11.51 -14.22
CA PRO A 354 1.25 -11.71 -12.78
C PRO A 354 -0.05 -12.31 -12.18
N PRO A 355 -0.05 -12.73 -10.91
CA PRO A 355 -1.25 -13.26 -10.24
C PRO A 355 -2.37 -12.22 -10.03
N TYR A 356 -2.18 -10.98 -10.47
CA TYR A 356 -3.15 -9.89 -10.43
C TYR A 356 -3.54 -9.45 -11.85
N GLY A 357 -4.72 -8.83 -11.98
CA GLY A 357 -5.24 -8.37 -13.26
C GLY A 357 -4.37 -7.27 -13.88
N VAL A 358 -3.96 -7.46 -15.13
CA VAL A 358 -3.27 -6.45 -15.94
C VAL A 358 -4.00 -6.33 -17.27
N GLU A 359 -4.32 -5.10 -17.66
CA GLU A 359 -4.93 -4.82 -18.96
C GLU A 359 -3.83 -4.60 -20.00
N ARG A 360 -3.89 -5.34 -21.10
CA ARG A 360 -2.99 -5.16 -22.24
C ARG A 360 -3.59 -4.14 -23.21
N LEU A 361 -2.97 -2.97 -23.28
CA LEU A 361 -3.32 -1.93 -24.25
C LEU A 361 -2.89 -2.34 -25.68
N PRO A 362 -3.59 -1.81 -26.71
CA PRO A 362 -3.34 -2.16 -28.12
C PRO A 362 -1.96 -1.74 -28.64
#